data_AF-A0A559LVS0-F1
#
_entry.id   AF-A0A559LVS0-F1
#
_cell.length_a   1.000
_cell.length_b   1.000
_cell.length_c   1.000
_cell.angle_alpha   90.00
_cell.angle_beta   90.00
_cell.angle_gamma   90.00
#
_symmetry.space_group_name_H-M   'P 1'
#
loop_
_entity.id
_entity.type
_entity.pdbx_description
1 polymer ?
#
loop_
_entity_poly.entity_id
_entity_poly.type
_entity_poly.pdbx_seq_one_letter_code
_entity_poly.pdbx_strand_id
1 'polypeptide(L)'
;MTTVREGARMASSLGRRHLPLRTGSVCVQRFASTEAKKSSALADLDNASSFATGSPDEAAIQAFNSREKAAETGKKLPGNRYQYHPPKYYRGPLHPVQVPKSSDPTARDFVPGPFSFPRLKHTYESTIAPDLIAMTYQHTPPGSEVPVSNKGNLREWDESSPYHKNRPRRGPRGGGSSRLGLVERPIEWHNVPDIEAITINSFAPMGAQNKEYLHVCRAVIQAISGAFPEVTRVKHGVVQWGVRKGDKTGCKVTLKGAQAYDFLDKLITLVLPKIKDWPGIDATTGDSAGNLAFGMKPDWMAYFPEIEFNYDMYPARLMPGCDIFIKTTGTSDRQGRLLLEALGLPFYGKARH
;
A
#
# COMPACT_ATOMS: atom_id res chain seq x y z
N MET A 1 67.89 -10.45 21.21
CA MET A 1 69.27 -10.04 20.96
C MET A 1 69.59 -10.30 19.50
N THR A 2 69.80 -9.24 18.71
CA THR A 2 70.71 -9.15 17.55
C THR A 2 70.46 -7.78 16.90
N THR A 3 71.36 -6.87 17.23
CA THR A 3 71.57 -5.58 16.59
C THR A 3 72.02 -5.75 15.14
N VAL A 4 71.76 -4.76 14.27
CA VAL A 4 72.79 -3.98 13.51
C VAL A 4 72.20 -3.26 12.28
N ARG A 5 72.56 -1.97 12.20
CA ARG A 5 72.75 -1.06 11.03
C ARG A 5 71.58 -0.26 10.46
N GLU A 6 71.64 1.02 10.83
CA GLU A 6 71.44 2.22 10.00
C GLU A 6 72.03 2.11 8.59
N GLY A 7 71.41 2.80 7.61
CA GLY A 7 72.13 3.24 6.42
C GLY A 7 71.30 3.46 5.15
N ALA A 8 70.88 4.71 4.94
CA ALA A 8 70.71 5.42 3.67
C ALA A 8 69.53 5.08 2.72
N ARG A 9 68.71 6.10 2.43
CA ARG A 9 68.73 6.80 1.13
C ARG A 9 68.00 8.14 1.17
N MET A 10 68.69 9.14 0.62
CA MET A 10 68.29 10.53 0.46
C MET A 10 67.31 10.71 -0.71
N ALA A 11 66.44 11.72 -0.53
CA ALA A 11 65.91 12.66 -1.52
C ALA A 11 65.07 12.16 -2.71
N SER A 12 63.77 12.50 -2.67
CA SER A 12 63.08 13.02 -3.86
C SER A 12 62.16 14.19 -3.48
N SER A 13 62.61 15.38 -3.90
CA SER A 13 61.87 16.61 -4.22
C SER A 13 60.43 16.76 -3.69
N LEU A 14 60.30 17.48 -2.57
CA LEU A 14 59.07 18.17 -2.18
C LEU A 14 58.79 19.32 -3.17
N GLY A 15 57.91 19.07 -4.15
CA GLY A 15 57.24 20.12 -4.89
C GLY A 15 56.28 20.86 -3.97
N ARG A 16 56.75 21.93 -3.31
CA ARG A 16 55.89 22.92 -2.63
C ARG A 16 55.02 23.60 -3.68
N ARG A 17 53.83 23.07 -3.94
CA ARG A 17 52.74 23.88 -4.51
C ARG A 17 52.25 24.80 -3.40
N HIS A 18 52.68 26.06 -3.46
CA HIS A 18 52.08 27.16 -2.72
C HIS A 18 50.60 27.25 -3.09
N LEU A 19 49.73 26.73 -2.22
CA LEU A 19 48.33 27.14 -2.21
C LEU A 19 48.31 28.58 -1.69
N PRO A 20 47.63 29.54 -2.35
CA PRO A 20 47.40 30.83 -1.73
C PRO A 20 46.52 30.58 -0.51
N LEU A 21 47.10 30.79 0.68
CA LEU A 21 46.35 30.99 1.90
C LEU A 21 45.39 32.16 1.63
N ARG A 22 44.12 31.86 1.37
CA ARG A 22 43.07 32.88 1.50
C ARG A 22 43.12 33.32 2.96
N THR A 23 43.62 34.52 3.19
CA THR A 23 43.46 35.22 4.45
C THR A 23 41.95 35.35 4.68
N GLY A 24 41.41 34.49 5.54
CA GLY A 24 40.05 34.68 6.03
C GLY A 24 39.98 36.09 6.63
N SER A 25 38.98 36.86 6.21
CA SER A 25 38.61 38.08 6.93
C SER A 25 38.37 37.67 8.38
N VAL A 26 39.19 38.17 9.30
CA VAL A 26 38.94 38.03 10.73
C VAL A 26 37.64 38.78 11.01
N CYS A 27 36.54 38.02 11.08
CA CYS A 27 35.26 38.58 11.46
C CYS A 27 35.32 38.81 12.96
N VAL A 28 35.71 40.01 13.36
CA VAL A 28 35.62 40.47 14.75
C VAL A 28 34.13 40.54 15.07
N GLN A 29 33.56 39.46 15.62
CA GLN A 29 32.26 39.51 16.25
C GLN A 29 32.38 40.40 17.49
N ARG A 30 31.91 41.64 17.37
CA ARG A 30 31.53 42.43 18.55
C ARG A 30 30.39 41.69 19.24
N PHE A 31 30.64 41.17 20.44
CA PHE A 31 29.60 40.79 21.38
C PHE A 31 28.91 42.06 21.89
N ALA A 32 28.03 42.62 21.08
CA ALA A 32 27.13 43.70 21.48
C ALA A 32 25.78 43.08 21.85
N SER A 33 25.68 42.56 23.08
CA SER A 33 24.41 42.23 23.72
C SER A 33 23.75 43.52 24.19
N THR A 34 22.95 44.20 23.35
CA THR A 34 21.93 45.21 23.76
C THR A 34 21.12 45.84 22.61
N GLU A 35 20.98 45.17 21.46
CA GLU A 35 19.95 45.55 20.49
C GLU A 35 19.20 44.30 20.03
N ALA A 36 18.11 43.98 20.72
CA ALA A 36 17.08 43.10 20.18
C ALA A 36 16.38 43.83 19.02
N LYS A 37 17.08 43.97 17.89
CA LYS A 37 16.43 44.24 16.61
C LYS A 37 15.40 43.14 16.44
N LYS A 38 14.13 43.51 16.19
CA LYS A 38 13.09 42.57 15.77
C LYS A 38 13.64 41.78 14.59
N SER A 39 14.17 40.58 14.83
CA SER A 39 14.54 39.66 13.76
C SER A 39 13.24 39.34 13.07
N SER A 40 13.05 39.88 11.87
CA SER A 40 11.93 39.47 11.02
C SER A 40 12.00 37.96 10.89
N ALA A 41 10.88 37.24 11.00
CA ALA A 41 10.86 35.77 10.90
C ALA A 41 11.53 35.20 9.63
N LEU A 42 11.69 36.04 8.61
CA LEU A 42 12.43 35.73 7.37
C LEU A 42 13.95 35.66 7.55
N ALA A 43 14.51 36.30 8.58
CA ALA A 43 15.95 36.34 8.85
C ALA A 43 16.49 35.00 9.38
N ASP A 44 15.60 34.13 9.89
CA ASP A 44 15.93 32.78 10.36
C ASP A 44 15.89 31.73 9.22
N LEU A 45 15.40 32.12 8.04
CA LEU A 45 15.36 31.24 6.86
C LEU A 45 16.76 31.11 6.24
N ASP A 46 17.02 29.96 5.61
CA ASP A 46 18.27 29.74 4.89
C ASP A 46 18.40 30.71 3.71
N ASN A 47 19.44 31.55 3.75
CA ASN A 47 19.69 32.57 2.74
C ASN A 47 20.09 31.98 1.38
N ALA A 48 20.49 30.70 1.30
CA ALA A 48 21.00 30.05 0.08
C ALA A 48 20.11 28.88 -0.41
N SER A 49 18.80 29.06 -0.42
CA SER A 49 17.87 28.00 -0.84
C SER A 49 17.99 27.64 -2.33
N SER A 50 18.16 26.35 -2.63
CA SER A 50 18.18 25.84 -4.01
C SER A 50 16.80 25.83 -4.67
N PHE A 51 15.72 25.92 -3.90
CA PHE A 51 14.35 26.02 -4.45
C PHE A 51 14.06 27.38 -5.08
N ALA A 52 14.82 28.43 -4.73
CA ALA A 52 14.64 29.78 -5.27
C ALA A 52 15.50 30.04 -6.52
N THR A 53 16.35 29.10 -6.92
CA THR A 53 17.15 29.25 -8.14
C THR A 53 16.27 29.06 -9.38
N GLY A 54 16.46 29.89 -10.40
CA GLY A 54 15.74 29.76 -11.68
C GLY A 54 16.03 28.44 -12.40
N SER A 55 15.23 28.15 -13.42
CA SER A 55 15.46 27.01 -14.30
C SER A 55 16.84 27.11 -14.98
N PRO A 56 17.51 25.98 -15.27
CA PRO A 56 18.80 25.99 -15.94
C PRO A 56 18.71 26.59 -17.36
N ASP A 57 19.71 27.37 -17.74
CA ASP A 57 19.79 28.00 -19.06
C ASP A 57 19.96 26.96 -20.19
N GLU A 58 19.41 27.25 -21.37
CA GLU A 58 19.51 26.36 -22.54
C GLU A 58 20.96 26.07 -22.94
N ALA A 59 21.83 27.08 -22.86
CA ALA A 59 23.26 26.91 -23.13
C ALA A 59 23.93 25.92 -22.15
N ALA A 60 23.52 25.94 -20.88
CA ALA A 60 24.02 25.00 -19.87
C ALA A 60 23.51 23.58 -20.12
N ILE A 61 22.25 23.43 -20.55
CA ILE A 61 21.66 22.14 -20.95
C ILE A 61 22.42 21.54 -22.15
N GLN A 62 22.67 22.36 -23.18
CA GLN A 62 23.41 21.92 -24.38
C GLN A 62 24.85 21.50 -24.02
N ALA A 63 25.53 22.28 -23.18
CA ALA A 63 26.86 21.95 -22.67
C ALA A 63 26.87 20.64 -21.86
N PHE A 64 25.86 20.39 -21.02
CA PHE A 64 25.73 19.14 -20.25
C PHE A 64 25.60 17.91 -21.16
N ASN A 65 24.69 17.96 -22.13
CA ASN A 65 24.47 16.86 -23.08
C ASN A 65 25.72 16.55 -23.93
N SER A 66 26.52 17.57 -24.25
CA SER A 66 27.80 17.38 -24.94
C SER A 66 28.87 16.70 -24.08
N ARG A 67 28.81 16.89 -22.75
CA ARG A 67 29.80 16.39 -21.78
C ARG A 67 29.59 14.92 -21.45
N GLU A 68 28.35 14.43 -21.46
CA GLU A 68 28.07 12.98 -21.33
C GLU A 68 28.75 12.16 -22.44
N LYS A 69 28.81 12.70 -23.67
CA LYS A 69 29.56 12.08 -24.77
C LYS A 69 31.07 12.05 -24.56
N ALA A 70 31.61 13.00 -23.80
CA ALA A 70 33.06 13.08 -23.49
C ALA A 70 33.47 12.18 -22.30
N ALA A 71 32.52 11.60 -21.56
CA ALA A 71 32.79 10.76 -20.40
C ALA A 71 33.32 9.35 -20.76
N GLU A 72 33.38 8.99 -22.04
CA GLU A 72 33.95 7.74 -22.58
C GLU A 72 35.49 7.62 -22.43
N THR A 73 36.12 8.38 -21.52
CA THR A 73 37.58 8.39 -21.28
C THR A 73 38.19 7.06 -20.78
N GLY A 74 37.47 5.94 -20.83
CA GLY A 74 37.96 4.58 -20.50
C GLY A 74 38.37 4.33 -19.04
N LYS A 75 38.44 5.37 -18.20
CA LYS A 75 38.84 5.29 -16.79
C LYS A 75 37.64 5.53 -15.87
N LYS A 76 37.37 4.56 -14.99
CA LYS A 76 36.31 4.67 -13.96
C LYS A 76 36.68 5.72 -12.91
N LEU A 77 35.72 6.57 -12.54
CA LEU A 77 35.87 7.49 -11.40
C LEU A 77 36.13 6.71 -10.09
N PRO A 78 36.91 7.26 -9.14
CA PRO A 78 37.09 6.64 -7.84
C PRO A 78 35.74 6.56 -7.10
N GLY A 79 35.55 5.52 -6.29
CA GLY A 79 34.33 5.35 -5.49
C GLY A 79 34.21 6.39 -4.36
N ASN A 80 32.98 6.66 -3.94
CA ASN A 80 32.71 7.57 -2.84
C ASN A 80 33.14 7.00 -1.47
N ARG A 81 33.46 7.90 -0.53
CA ARG A 81 33.81 7.54 0.87
C ARG A 81 32.61 6.99 1.65
N TYR A 82 31.41 7.48 1.38
CA TYR A 82 30.18 7.00 2.01
C TYR A 82 29.73 5.69 1.35
N GLN A 83 29.70 4.60 2.13
CA GLN A 83 29.42 3.24 1.66
C GLN A 83 28.35 2.56 2.53
N TYR A 84 27.36 3.32 2.98
CA TYR A 84 26.24 2.74 3.70
C TYR A 84 25.41 1.86 2.75
N HIS A 85 25.10 0.65 3.21
CA HIS A 85 24.16 -0.25 2.55
C HIS A 85 23.14 -0.73 3.59
N PRO A 86 21.83 -0.72 3.26
CA PRO A 86 20.82 -1.13 4.21
C PRO A 86 21.03 -2.57 4.71
N PRO A 87 21.00 -2.78 6.04
CA PRO A 87 21.21 -4.11 6.60
C PRO A 87 20.07 -5.05 6.21
N LYS A 88 20.37 -6.34 6.11
CA LYS A 88 19.37 -7.37 5.76
C LYS A 88 18.28 -7.54 6.81
N TYR A 89 18.60 -7.29 8.08
CA TYR A 89 17.70 -7.51 9.21
C TYR A 89 17.64 -6.27 10.09
N TYR A 90 16.43 -5.93 10.54
CA TYR A 90 16.22 -4.96 11.60
C TYR A 90 16.55 -5.59 12.95
N ARG A 91 17.51 -5.00 13.69
CA ARG A 91 18.01 -5.51 14.98
C ARG A 91 17.53 -4.69 16.18
N GLY A 92 16.49 -3.87 15.99
CA GLY A 92 15.94 -2.99 17.01
C GLY A 92 16.40 -1.52 16.88
N PRO A 93 15.72 -0.61 17.59
CA PRO A 93 15.86 0.83 17.37
C PRO A 93 17.19 1.41 17.86
N LEU A 94 17.88 0.71 18.78
CA LEU A 94 19.16 1.15 19.35
C LEU A 94 20.38 0.56 18.65
N HIS A 95 20.19 -0.29 17.64
CA HIS A 95 21.31 -0.83 16.88
C HIS A 95 22.01 0.30 16.09
N PRO A 96 23.35 0.39 16.05
CA PRO A 96 24.03 1.51 15.41
C PRO A 96 23.71 1.67 13.91
N VAL A 97 23.56 0.55 13.20
CA VAL A 97 23.18 0.54 11.78
C VAL A 97 21.68 0.31 11.68
N GLN A 98 20.95 1.36 11.31
CA GLN A 98 19.50 1.32 11.13
C GLN A 98 19.12 0.99 9.68
N VAL A 99 17.91 0.47 9.50
CA VAL A 99 17.29 0.33 8.17
C VAL A 99 16.68 1.68 7.76
N PRO A 100 16.76 2.06 6.48
CA PRO A 100 16.05 3.24 6.01
C PRO A 100 14.54 2.92 5.89
N LYS A 101 13.73 3.95 5.67
CA LYS A 101 12.30 3.77 5.36
C LYS A 101 12.15 3.16 3.96
N SER A 102 11.06 2.43 3.71
CA SER A 102 10.77 1.83 2.39
C SER A 102 10.62 2.85 1.25
N SER A 103 10.42 4.13 1.56
CA SER A 103 10.39 5.23 0.57
C SER A 103 11.78 5.60 0.05
N ASP A 104 12.85 5.22 0.74
CA ASP A 104 14.22 5.48 0.32
C ASP A 104 14.56 4.58 -0.88
N PRO A 105 15.06 5.12 -2.01
CA PRO A 105 15.40 4.32 -3.19
C PRO A 105 16.52 3.30 -2.94
N THR A 106 17.31 3.45 -1.87
CA THR A 106 18.34 2.49 -1.47
C THR A 106 17.80 1.33 -0.64
N ALA A 107 16.58 1.44 -0.11
CA ALA A 107 15.96 0.44 0.74
C ALA A 107 15.78 -0.90 0.03
N ARG A 108 15.77 -2.00 0.80
CA ARG A 108 15.67 -3.36 0.24
C ARG A 108 14.26 -3.71 -0.23
N ASP A 109 13.28 -3.09 0.39
CA ASP A 109 11.84 -3.23 0.17
C ASP A 109 11.26 -2.02 -0.59
N PHE A 110 12.13 -1.24 -1.25
CA PHE A 110 11.71 -0.15 -2.12
C PHE A 110 10.85 -0.69 -3.26
N VAL A 111 9.69 -0.09 -3.44
CA VAL A 111 8.82 -0.30 -4.59
C VAL A 111 8.71 1.05 -5.29
N PRO A 112 8.99 1.13 -6.61
CA PRO A 112 8.82 2.37 -7.35
C PRO A 112 7.39 2.88 -7.21
N GLY A 113 7.25 4.21 -7.23
CA GLY A 113 5.97 4.89 -7.07
C GLY A 113 4.97 4.64 -8.22
N PRO A 114 3.90 5.42 -8.30
CA PRO A 114 2.86 5.23 -9.31
C PRO A 114 3.43 5.44 -10.72
N PHE A 115 3.09 4.53 -11.65
CA PHE A 115 3.46 4.64 -13.06
C PHE A 115 2.42 5.40 -13.89
N SER A 116 1.16 5.31 -13.50
CA SER A 116 0.02 5.94 -14.14
C SER A 116 -1.03 6.31 -13.10
N PHE A 117 -1.97 7.15 -13.49
CA PHE A 117 -3.15 7.44 -12.68
C PHE A 117 -4.31 6.54 -13.11
N PRO A 118 -4.88 5.69 -12.22
CA PRO A 118 -5.99 4.83 -12.56
C PRO A 118 -7.22 5.65 -12.99
N ARG A 119 -7.77 5.35 -14.16
CA ARG A 119 -8.94 6.08 -14.67
C ARG A 119 -10.14 5.98 -13.73
N LEU A 120 -10.37 4.81 -13.13
CA LEU A 120 -11.51 4.59 -12.24
C LEU A 120 -11.39 5.41 -10.95
N LYS A 121 -10.15 5.59 -10.46
CA LYS A 121 -9.87 6.47 -9.33
C LYS A 121 -10.12 7.94 -9.68
N HIS A 122 -9.72 8.37 -10.87
CA HIS A 122 -10.02 9.72 -11.37
C HIS A 122 -11.53 9.99 -11.42
N THR A 123 -12.29 9.06 -12.02
CA THR A 123 -13.75 9.16 -12.10
C THR A 123 -14.35 9.19 -10.69
N TYR A 124 -13.85 8.35 -9.78
CA TYR A 124 -14.31 8.35 -8.40
C TYR A 124 -14.12 9.71 -7.72
N GLU A 125 -12.91 10.28 -7.78
CA GLU A 125 -12.60 11.55 -7.11
C GLU A 125 -13.33 12.75 -7.76
N SER A 126 -13.53 12.73 -9.07
CA SER A 126 -14.11 13.86 -9.81
C SER A 126 -15.64 13.88 -9.83
N THR A 127 -16.31 12.73 -9.87
CA THR A 127 -17.77 12.65 -10.00
C THR A 127 -18.44 11.87 -8.87
N ILE A 128 -17.96 10.66 -8.56
CA ILE A 128 -18.69 9.77 -7.63
C ILE A 128 -18.61 10.27 -6.19
N ALA A 129 -17.44 10.70 -5.73
CA ALA A 129 -17.26 11.18 -4.36
C ALA A 129 -18.20 12.36 -3.99
N PRO A 130 -18.29 13.45 -4.80
CA PRO A 130 -19.26 14.51 -4.51
C PRO A 130 -20.72 14.04 -4.61
N ASP A 131 -21.05 13.15 -5.54
CA ASP A 131 -22.40 12.58 -5.66
C ASP A 131 -22.79 11.76 -4.43
N LEU A 132 -21.88 10.91 -3.92
CA LEU A 132 -22.10 10.13 -2.71
C LEU A 132 -22.37 11.02 -1.50
N ILE A 133 -21.58 12.09 -1.33
CA ILE A 133 -21.79 13.08 -0.25
C ILE A 133 -23.17 13.73 -0.39
N ALA A 134 -23.52 14.21 -1.59
CA ALA A 134 -24.79 14.89 -1.81
C ALA A 134 -26.01 13.96 -1.61
N MET A 135 -25.95 12.74 -2.12
CA MET A 135 -27.04 11.75 -2.01
C MET A 135 -27.29 11.28 -0.58
N THR A 136 -26.25 11.21 0.24
CA THR A 136 -26.34 10.67 1.61
C THR A 136 -26.28 11.74 2.70
N TYR A 137 -26.30 13.01 2.31
CA TYR A 137 -26.25 14.13 3.23
C TYR A 137 -27.43 14.09 4.21
N GLN A 138 -27.10 14.10 5.49
CA GLN A 138 -28.06 14.29 6.57
C GLN A 138 -27.82 15.64 7.22
N HIS A 139 -28.82 16.52 7.16
CA HIS A 139 -28.70 17.86 7.74
C HIS A 139 -28.60 17.80 9.26
N THR A 140 -27.55 18.42 9.80
CA THR A 140 -27.35 18.65 11.24
C THR A 140 -27.48 20.16 11.52
N PRO A 141 -28.52 20.58 12.27
CA PRO A 141 -28.67 21.99 12.63
C PRO A 141 -27.46 22.51 13.43
N PRO A 142 -27.06 23.78 13.25
CA PRO A 142 -25.98 24.36 14.04
C PRO A 142 -26.32 24.31 15.53
N GLY A 143 -25.36 23.88 16.35
CA GLY A 143 -25.54 23.70 17.80
C GLY A 143 -26.14 22.36 18.21
N SER A 144 -26.38 21.43 17.29
CA SER A 144 -26.78 20.05 17.64
C SER A 144 -25.65 19.32 18.36
N GLU A 145 -25.97 18.64 19.46
CA GLU A 145 -25.05 17.73 20.13
C GLU A 145 -24.90 16.43 19.30
N VAL A 146 -23.65 16.00 19.08
CA VAL A 146 -23.39 14.75 18.37
C VAL A 146 -23.74 13.58 19.30
N PRO A 147 -24.70 12.71 18.94
CA PRO A 147 -25.06 11.58 19.79
C PRO A 147 -23.89 10.59 19.87
N VAL A 148 -23.35 10.41 21.08
CA VAL A 148 -22.31 9.40 21.32
C VAL A 148 -22.96 8.03 21.36
N SER A 149 -22.74 7.24 20.32
CA SER A 149 -23.23 5.86 20.27
C SER A 149 -22.43 4.96 21.23
N ASN A 150 -23.14 4.28 22.13
CA ASN A 150 -22.57 3.22 22.97
C ASN A 150 -22.46 1.86 22.23
N LYS A 151 -22.90 1.79 20.96
CA LYS A 151 -22.74 0.59 20.13
C LYS A 151 -21.23 0.33 19.94
N GLY A 152 -20.83 -0.93 20.00
CA GLY A 152 -19.41 -1.31 19.90
C GLY A 152 -18.68 -1.32 21.25
N ASN A 153 -19.31 -0.95 22.37
CA ASN A 153 -18.73 -1.08 23.70
C ASN A 153 -19.28 -2.30 24.47
N LEU A 154 -18.44 -2.93 25.29
CA LEU A 154 -18.89 -3.94 26.26
C LEU A 154 -19.64 -3.24 27.39
N ARG A 155 -20.78 -3.79 27.80
CA ARG A 155 -21.59 -3.19 28.86
C ARG A 155 -20.98 -3.49 30.21
N GLU A 156 -21.07 -2.54 31.13
CA GLU A 156 -20.68 -2.73 32.51
C GLU A 156 -21.86 -3.19 33.38
N TRP A 157 -21.52 -3.69 34.56
CA TRP A 157 -22.49 -3.93 35.61
C TRP A 157 -22.72 -2.61 36.35
N ASP A 158 -23.95 -2.38 36.75
CA ASP A 158 -24.34 -1.23 37.57
C ASP A 158 -23.87 -1.39 39.02
N GLU A 159 -23.87 -0.31 39.79
CA GLU A 159 -23.41 -0.33 41.20
C GLU A 159 -24.48 -0.83 42.19
N SER A 160 -25.58 -1.40 41.70
CA SER A 160 -26.71 -1.85 42.53
C SER A 160 -26.37 -3.00 43.49
N SER A 161 -25.27 -3.73 43.24
CA SER A 161 -24.85 -4.85 44.06
C SER A 161 -23.35 -4.81 44.36
N PRO A 162 -22.92 -5.08 45.60
CA PRO A 162 -21.49 -5.21 45.93
C PRO A 162 -20.75 -6.24 45.06
N TYR A 163 -21.45 -7.24 44.52
CA TYR A 163 -20.87 -8.25 43.63
C TYR A 163 -20.50 -7.71 42.22
N HIS A 164 -20.99 -6.52 41.84
CA HIS A 164 -20.72 -5.94 40.53
C HIS A 164 -19.36 -5.24 40.45
N LYS A 165 -18.78 -4.85 41.58
CA LYS A 165 -17.54 -4.05 41.65
C LYS A 165 -16.33 -4.64 40.91
N ASN A 166 -16.13 -5.96 41.01
CA ASN A 166 -15.01 -6.67 40.39
C ASN A 166 -15.47 -7.65 39.29
N ARG A 167 -16.71 -7.52 38.80
CA ARG A 167 -17.27 -8.43 37.81
C ARG A 167 -16.79 -8.03 36.41
N PRO A 168 -16.35 -8.96 35.56
CA PRO A 168 -15.92 -8.62 34.20
C PRO A 168 -17.09 -8.03 33.40
N ARG A 169 -16.75 -7.17 32.44
CA ARG A 169 -17.73 -6.54 31.53
C ARG A 169 -18.58 -7.62 30.85
N ARG A 170 -19.84 -7.27 30.60
CA ARG A 170 -20.82 -8.16 29.99
C ARG A 170 -20.48 -8.37 28.51
N GLY A 171 -20.75 -9.57 28.01
CA GLY A 171 -20.59 -9.89 26.60
C GLY A 171 -21.43 -8.99 25.68
N PRO A 172 -21.07 -8.94 24.38
CA PRO A 172 -21.82 -8.18 23.38
C PRO A 172 -23.30 -8.55 23.39
N ARG A 173 -24.16 -7.54 23.29
CA ARG A 173 -25.62 -7.73 23.17
C ARG A 173 -25.93 -8.07 21.70
N GLY A 174 -26.82 -9.04 21.46
CA GLY A 174 -27.28 -9.38 20.10
C GLY A 174 -27.05 -10.83 19.65
N GLY A 175 -26.71 -11.74 20.56
CA GLY A 175 -26.90 -13.19 20.40
C GLY A 175 -26.41 -13.80 19.09
N GLY A 176 -25.09 -13.98 18.94
CA GLY A 176 -24.55 -14.80 17.84
C GLY A 176 -23.05 -14.59 17.58
N SER A 177 -22.54 -13.39 17.84
CA SER A 177 -21.12 -13.06 17.66
C SER A 177 -20.44 -12.80 19.01
N SER A 178 -19.26 -13.39 19.20
CA SER A 178 -18.35 -13.03 20.29
C SER A 178 -17.62 -11.70 20.06
N ARG A 179 -17.83 -11.07 18.89
CA ARG A 179 -17.15 -9.84 18.46
C ARG A 179 -18.08 -8.63 18.57
N LEU A 180 -17.48 -7.47 18.80
CA LEU A 180 -18.17 -6.18 18.75
C LEU A 180 -18.41 -5.80 17.28
N GLY A 181 -19.64 -5.41 16.95
CA GLY A 181 -19.97 -4.90 15.62
C GLY A 181 -19.44 -3.49 15.41
N LEU A 182 -19.09 -3.17 14.17
CA LEU A 182 -18.69 -1.82 13.78
C LEU A 182 -19.89 -0.87 13.88
N VAL A 183 -19.63 0.37 14.29
CA VAL A 183 -20.63 1.44 14.28
C VAL A 183 -20.60 2.09 12.92
N GLU A 184 -21.75 2.13 12.27
CA GLU A 184 -21.88 2.84 11.00
C GLU A 184 -21.72 4.35 11.22
N ARG A 185 -20.86 4.98 10.43
CA ARG A 185 -20.63 6.43 10.42
C ARG A 185 -21.39 7.06 9.26
N PRO A 186 -21.98 8.27 9.43
CA PRO A 186 -22.50 9.01 8.29
C PRO A 186 -21.39 9.29 7.28
N ILE A 187 -21.77 9.40 6.00
CA ILE A 187 -20.85 9.78 4.94
C ILE A 187 -20.72 11.30 4.98
N GLU A 188 -19.52 11.77 5.26
CA GLU A 188 -19.17 13.19 5.35
C GLU A 188 -17.97 13.47 4.45
N TRP A 189 -17.67 14.75 4.21
CA TRP A 189 -16.58 15.18 3.32
C TRP A 189 -15.20 14.58 3.68
N HIS A 190 -14.97 14.24 4.94
CA HIS A 190 -13.72 13.62 5.42
C HIS A 190 -13.79 12.09 5.54
N ASN A 191 -14.94 11.47 5.26
CA ASN A 191 -15.18 10.04 5.39
C ASN A 191 -16.07 9.53 4.25
N VAL A 192 -15.62 9.76 3.02
CA VAL A 192 -16.27 9.21 1.83
C VAL A 192 -15.80 7.76 1.63
N PRO A 193 -16.72 6.78 1.47
CA PRO A 193 -16.35 5.40 1.20
C PRO A 193 -15.56 5.27 -0.09
N ASP A 194 -14.41 4.61 -0.03
CA ASP A 194 -13.48 4.40 -1.12
C ASP A 194 -12.95 2.95 -1.09
N ILE A 195 -12.29 2.49 -2.15
CA ILE A 195 -11.67 1.17 -2.22
C ILE A 195 -10.34 1.18 -1.48
N GLU A 196 -10.22 0.35 -0.43
CA GLU A 196 -8.98 0.22 0.32
C GLU A 196 -8.07 -0.86 -0.30
N ALA A 197 -8.64 -2.02 -0.59
CA ALA A 197 -7.91 -3.17 -1.09
C ALA A 197 -8.83 -4.19 -1.77
N ILE A 198 -8.28 -4.99 -2.68
CA ILE A 198 -8.98 -6.14 -3.25
C ILE A 198 -8.15 -7.38 -2.98
N THR A 199 -8.75 -8.37 -2.32
CA THR A 199 -8.12 -9.67 -2.10
C THR A 199 -8.73 -10.69 -3.05
N ILE A 200 -7.89 -11.31 -3.86
CA ILE A 200 -8.28 -12.43 -4.73
C ILE A 200 -7.79 -13.70 -4.05
N ASN A 201 -8.71 -14.61 -3.75
CA ASN A 201 -8.41 -15.89 -3.13
C ASN A 201 -8.87 -17.01 -4.05
N SER A 202 -8.01 -17.99 -4.31
CA SER A 202 -8.39 -19.18 -5.07
C SER A 202 -8.05 -20.43 -4.27
N PHE A 203 -9.04 -21.32 -4.15
CA PHE A 203 -8.91 -22.58 -3.47
C PHE A 203 -9.21 -23.73 -4.45
N ALA A 204 -8.20 -24.58 -4.68
CA ALA A 204 -8.27 -25.75 -5.54
C ALA A 204 -8.08 -27.02 -4.67
N PRO A 205 -9.16 -27.64 -4.17
CA PRO A 205 -9.06 -28.78 -3.24
C PRO A 205 -8.34 -30.00 -3.85
N MET A 206 -8.46 -30.19 -5.18
CA MET A 206 -7.75 -31.24 -5.92
C MET A 206 -6.22 -31.08 -5.88
N GLY A 207 -5.74 -29.88 -5.51
CA GLY A 207 -4.33 -29.58 -5.27
C GLY A 207 -3.65 -30.44 -4.20
N ALA A 208 -4.42 -31.04 -3.29
CA ALA A 208 -3.90 -31.95 -2.27
C ALA A 208 -3.40 -33.28 -2.90
N GLN A 209 -4.05 -33.74 -3.96
CA GLN A 209 -3.70 -34.96 -4.67
C GLN A 209 -2.73 -34.70 -5.82
N ASN A 210 -3.02 -33.68 -6.64
CA ASN A 210 -2.15 -33.28 -7.75
C ASN A 210 -1.67 -31.83 -7.57
N LYS A 211 -0.36 -31.67 -7.40
CA LYS A 211 0.29 -30.36 -7.19
C LYS A 211 0.20 -29.43 -8.40
N GLU A 212 -0.04 -29.96 -9.60
CA GLU A 212 -0.17 -29.15 -10.83
C GLU A 212 -1.30 -28.12 -10.73
N TYR A 213 -2.42 -28.47 -10.09
CA TYR A 213 -3.52 -27.52 -9.84
C TYR A 213 -3.04 -26.28 -9.07
N LEU A 214 -2.12 -26.46 -8.11
CA LEU A 214 -1.57 -25.34 -7.35
C LEU A 214 -0.66 -24.46 -8.23
N HIS A 215 0.15 -25.06 -9.09
CA HIS A 215 1.04 -24.34 -9.99
C HIS A 215 0.26 -23.53 -11.02
N VAL A 216 -0.76 -24.13 -11.65
CA VAL A 216 -1.66 -23.45 -12.58
C VAL A 216 -2.41 -22.34 -11.87
N CYS A 217 -2.99 -22.62 -10.69
CA CYS A 217 -3.71 -21.62 -9.92
C CYS A 217 -2.85 -20.39 -9.59
N ARG A 218 -1.61 -20.62 -9.18
CA ARG A 218 -0.66 -19.53 -8.92
C ARG A 218 -0.33 -18.73 -10.17
N ALA A 219 -0.08 -19.40 -11.30
CA ALA A 219 0.27 -18.74 -12.55
C ALA A 219 -0.89 -17.86 -13.08
N VAL A 220 -2.13 -18.35 -13.00
CA VAL A 220 -3.32 -17.62 -13.42
C VAL A 220 -3.55 -16.38 -12.56
N ILE A 221 -3.55 -16.54 -11.22
CA ILE A 221 -3.73 -15.40 -10.31
C ILE A 221 -2.60 -14.38 -10.44
N GLN A 222 -1.36 -14.84 -10.68
CA GLN A 222 -0.23 -13.94 -10.91
C GLN A 222 -0.38 -13.15 -12.20
N ALA A 223 -0.83 -13.78 -13.29
CA ALA A 223 -1.05 -13.11 -14.57
C ALA A 223 -2.14 -12.02 -14.47
N ILE A 224 -3.27 -12.34 -13.83
CA ILE A 224 -4.39 -11.40 -13.66
C ILE A 224 -4.03 -10.22 -12.75
N SER A 225 -3.34 -10.50 -11.63
CA SER A 225 -3.07 -9.50 -10.59
C SER A 225 -1.76 -8.73 -10.78
N GLY A 226 -0.82 -9.24 -11.57
CA GLY A 226 0.52 -8.68 -11.72
C GLY A 226 1.42 -8.81 -10.47
N ALA A 227 0.91 -9.43 -9.40
CA ALA A 227 1.61 -9.59 -8.13
C ALA A 227 1.82 -11.08 -7.80
N PHE A 228 2.90 -11.37 -7.10
CA PHE A 228 3.27 -12.75 -6.79
C PHE A 228 2.34 -13.33 -5.68
N PRO A 229 1.56 -14.39 -5.94
CA PRO A 229 0.58 -14.87 -4.97
C PRO A 229 1.24 -15.65 -3.83
N GLU A 230 0.69 -15.48 -2.63
CA GLU A 230 1.02 -16.26 -1.44
C GLU A 230 0.26 -17.60 -1.47
N VAL A 231 0.97 -18.70 -1.25
CA VAL A 231 0.37 -20.03 -1.19
C VAL A 231 -0.38 -20.22 0.13
N THR A 232 -1.67 -20.55 0.06
CA THR A 232 -2.50 -20.84 1.22
C THR A 232 -2.42 -22.32 1.59
N ARG A 233 -2.60 -22.60 2.89
CA ARG A 233 -2.59 -23.95 3.45
C ARG A 233 -3.91 -24.26 4.12
N VAL A 234 -4.27 -25.53 4.10
CA VAL A 234 -5.49 -26.02 4.73
C VAL A 234 -5.36 -25.95 6.26
N LYS A 235 -6.34 -25.32 6.91
CA LYS A 235 -6.38 -25.18 8.38
C LYS A 235 -6.99 -26.39 9.08
N HIS A 236 -7.98 -27.04 8.47
CA HIS A 236 -8.74 -28.16 9.03
C HIS A 236 -8.75 -29.33 8.04
N GLY A 237 -8.38 -30.52 8.50
CA GLY A 237 -8.44 -31.74 7.69
C GLY A 237 -9.82 -32.36 7.79
N VAL A 238 -10.36 -32.82 6.66
CA VAL A 238 -11.65 -33.50 6.56
C VAL A 238 -11.46 -34.70 5.64
N VAL A 239 -11.66 -35.90 6.19
CA VAL A 239 -11.39 -37.16 5.48
C VAL A 239 -12.33 -37.34 4.29
N GLN A 240 -13.61 -36.96 4.43
CA GLN A 240 -14.60 -37.06 3.34
C GLN A 240 -14.20 -36.26 2.09
N TRP A 241 -13.46 -35.17 2.26
CA TRP A 241 -12.98 -34.33 1.14
C TRP A 241 -11.58 -34.71 0.68
N GLY A 242 -10.93 -35.68 1.34
CA GLY A 242 -9.57 -36.11 1.02
C GLY A 242 -8.49 -35.07 1.32
N VAL A 243 -8.75 -34.12 2.22
CA VAL A 243 -7.85 -32.99 2.51
C VAL A 243 -7.24 -33.13 3.91
N ARG A 244 -5.92 -32.91 4.04
CA ARG A 244 -5.20 -32.93 5.32
C ARG A 244 -4.78 -31.53 5.75
N LYS A 245 -4.65 -31.34 7.06
CA LYS A 245 -4.16 -30.09 7.63
C LYS A 245 -2.71 -29.84 7.19
N GLY A 246 -2.45 -28.64 6.67
CA GLY A 246 -1.12 -28.25 6.19
C GLY A 246 -0.90 -28.42 4.68
N ASP A 247 -1.80 -29.10 3.98
CA ASP A 247 -1.73 -29.25 2.52
C ASP A 247 -1.77 -27.87 1.84
N LYS A 248 -0.99 -27.71 0.78
CA LYS A 248 -0.93 -26.50 -0.04
C LYS A 248 -1.93 -26.63 -1.19
N THR A 249 -3.07 -25.96 -1.07
CA THR A 249 -4.23 -26.20 -1.96
C THR A 249 -4.81 -24.92 -2.55
N GLY A 250 -4.16 -23.77 -2.36
CA GLY A 250 -4.64 -22.52 -2.94
C GLY A 250 -3.60 -21.42 -2.94
N CYS A 251 -4.00 -20.28 -3.44
CA CYS A 251 -3.21 -19.06 -3.37
C CYS A 251 -4.08 -17.84 -3.18
N LYS A 252 -3.48 -16.77 -2.65
CA LYS A 252 -4.15 -15.48 -2.48
C LYS A 252 -3.21 -14.34 -2.82
N VAL A 253 -3.78 -13.23 -3.22
CA VAL A 253 -3.06 -11.98 -3.46
C VAL A 253 -3.92 -10.82 -2.96
N THR A 254 -3.29 -9.76 -2.46
CA THR A 254 -4.00 -8.54 -2.04
C THR A 254 -3.44 -7.36 -2.79
N LEU A 255 -4.29 -6.75 -3.61
CA LEU A 255 -4.01 -5.55 -4.38
C LEU A 255 -4.43 -4.32 -3.57
N LYS A 256 -3.64 -3.26 -3.65
CA LYS A 256 -3.88 -1.99 -2.93
C LYS A 256 -3.56 -0.81 -3.85
N GLY A 257 -4.16 0.34 -3.56
CA GLY A 257 -3.91 1.57 -4.32
C GLY A 257 -4.24 1.39 -5.80
N ALA A 258 -3.37 1.87 -6.68
CA ALA A 258 -3.60 1.88 -8.13
C ALA A 258 -3.96 0.51 -8.71
N GLN A 259 -3.25 -0.55 -8.30
CA GLN A 259 -3.49 -1.92 -8.79
C GLN A 259 -4.89 -2.44 -8.46
N ALA A 260 -5.48 -2.00 -7.35
CA ALA A 260 -6.84 -2.39 -6.98
C ALA A 260 -7.87 -1.76 -7.93
N TYR A 261 -7.72 -0.47 -8.24
CA TYR A 261 -8.61 0.21 -9.20
C TYR A 261 -8.45 -0.34 -10.61
N ASP A 262 -7.22 -0.57 -11.07
CA ASP A 262 -6.97 -1.14 -12.40
C ASP A 262 -7.55 -2.56 -12.54
N PHE A 263 -7.46 -3.37 -11.49
CA PHE A 263 -8.10 -4.68 -11.46
C PHE A 263 -9.63 -4.57 -11.50
N LEU A 264 -10.21 -3.70 -10.68
CA LEU A 264 -11.66 -3.53 -10.64
C LEU A 264 -12.22 -2.97 -11.95
N ASP A 265 -11.50 -2.02 -12.55
CA ASP A 265 -11.85 -1.43 -13.84
C ASP A 265 -11.86 -2.46 -14.97
N LYS A 266 -10.81 -3.30 -15.05
CA LYS A 266 -10.77 -4.45 -15.96
C LYS A 266 -11.94 -5.41 -15.72
N LEU A 267 -12.25 -5.67 -14.45
CA LEU A 267 -13.33 -6.58 -14.07
C LEU A 267 -14.70 -6.05 -14.53
N ILE A 268 -15.00 -4.79 -14.24
CA ILE A 268 -16.30 -4.16 -14.55
C ILE A 268 -16.47 -3.98 -16.06
N THR A 269 -15.44 -3.48 -16.75
CA THR A 269 -15.59 -3.06 -18.16
C THR A 269 -15.33 -4.16 -19.17
N LEU A 270 -14.45 -5.13 -18.85
CA LEU A 270 -14.03 -6.16 -19.81
C LEU A 270 -14.54 -7.56 -19.46
N VAL A 271 -14.51 -7.95 -18.18
CA VAL A 271 -14.73 -9.35 -17.78
C VAL A 271 -16.20 -9.64 -17.53
N LEU A 272 -16.84 -8.91 -16.61
CA LEU A 272 -18.23 -9.17 -16.23
C LEU A 272 -19.22 -9.11 -17.41
N PRO A 273 -19.12 -8.15 -18.35
CA PRO A 273 -20.03 -8.07 -19.48
C PRO A 273 -19.91 -9.24 -20.47
N LYS A 274 -18.76 -9.95 -20.50
CA LYS A 274 -18.57 -11.14 -21.33
C LYS A 274 -19.27 -12.38 -20.77
N ILE A 275 -19.68 -12.36 -19.50
CA ILE A 275 -20.34 -13.49 -18.86
C ILE A 275 -21.79 -13.59 -19.34
N LYS A 276 -22.10 -14.70 -20.00
CA LYS A 276 -23.46 -14.98 -20.47
C LYS A 276 -24.43 -15.17 -19.29
N ASP A 277 -25.61 -14.56 -19.39
CA ASP A 277 -26.71 -14.67 -18.42
C ASP A 277 -26.30 -14.31 -16.98
N TRP A 278 -25.37 -13.36 -16.80
CA TRP A 278 -24.93 -12.90 -15.48
C TRP A 278 -25.89 -11.85 -14.91
N PRO A 279 -26.59 -12.12 -13.78
CA PRO A 279 -27.58 -11.20 -13.22
C PRO A 279 -26.96 -10.04 -12.42
N GLY A 280 -25.69 -10.15 -12.03
CA GLY A 280 -25.01 -9.22 -11.13
C GLY A 280 -24.47 -9.89 -9.86
N ILE A 281 -24.07 -9.07 -8.90
CA ILE A 281 -23.66 -9.49 -7.55
C ILE A 281 -24.91 -9.65 -6.67
N ASP A 282 -24.93 -10.64 -5.79
CA ASP A 282 -26.02 -10.82 -4.83
C ASP A 282 -26.09 -9.62 -3.87
N ALA A 283 -27.23 -8.94 -3.81
CA ALA A 283 -27.47 -7.80 -2.94
C ALA A 283 -27.44 -8.14 -1.43
N THR A 284 -27.43 -9.42 -1.07
CA THR A 284 -27.27 -9.89 0.31
C THR A 284 -25.80 -10.07 0.73
N THR A 285 -24.84 -9.93 -0.19
CA THR A 285 -23.43 -10.00 0.14
C THR A 285 -22.99 -8.86 1.07
N GLY A 286 -22.08 -9.15 1.98
CA GLY A 286 -21.62 -8.21 3.00
C GLY A 286 -21.15 -8.90 4.28
N ASP A 287 -20.20 -8.28 4.97
CA ASP A 287 -19.68 -8.73 6.28
C ASP A 287 -20.10 -7.83 7.45
N SER A 288 -21.07 -6.94 7.22
CA SER A 288 -21.55 -5.89 8.12
C SER A 288 -20.50 -4.84 8.47
N ALA A 289 -19.39 -4.79 7.72
CA ALA A 289 -18.31 -3.83 7.88
C ALA A 289 -17.96 -3.13 6.56
N GLY A 290 -18.83 -3.21 5.54
CA GLY A 290 -18.61 -2.54 4.26
C GLY A 290 -17.73 -3.30 3.27
N ASN A 291 -17.35 -4.54 3.58
CA ASN A 291 -16.63 -5.38 2.63
C ASN A 291 -17.61 -6.28 1.88
N LEU A 292 -17.43 -6.39 0.57
CA LEU A 292 -18.30 -7.17 -0.30
C LEU A 292 -17.49 -8.27 -0.97
N ALA A 293 -18.14 -9.41 -1.22
CA ALA A 293 -17.49 -10.55 -1.84
C ALA A 293 -18.39 -11.21 -2.89
N PHE A 294 -17.76 -11.75 -3.93
CA PHE A 294 -18.42 -12.62 -4.90
C PHE A 294 -17.42 -13.61 -5.51
N GLY A 295 -17.94 -14.71 -6.04
CA GLY A 295 -17.14 -15.77 -6.65
C GLY A 295 -17.16 -15.70 -8.17
N MET A 296 -16.02 -16.05 -8.77
CA MET A 296 -15.82 -16.26 -10.20
C MET A 296 -15.70 -17.75 -10.49
N LYS A 297 -16.49 -18.24 -11.45
CA LYS A 297 -16.38 -19.62 -11.94
C LYS A 297 -15.10 -19.80 -12.76
N PRO A 298 -14.56 -21.04 -12.84
CA PRO A 298 -13.39 -21.34 -13.68
C PRO A 298 -13.51 -20.86 -15.13
N ASP A 299 -14.68 -21.04 -15.74
CA ASP A 299 -14.91 -20.65 -17.14
C ASP A 299 -14.85 -19.13 -17.33
N TRP A 300 -15.23 -18.36 -16.31
CA TRP A 300 -15.22 -16.90 -16.37
C TRP A 300 -13.81 -16.32 -16.24
N MET A 301 -12.86 -17.08 -15.68
CA MET A 301 -11.47 -16.64 -15.55
C MET A 301 -10.77 -16.55 -16.90
N ALA A 302 -11.25 -17.27 -17.92
CA ALA A 302 -10.71 -17.19 -19.28
C ALA A 302 -11.00 -15.84 -19.97
N TYR A 303 -11.97 -15.06 -19.47
CA TYR A 303 -12.34 -13.76 -20.05
C TYR A 303 -11.40 -12.61 -19.67
N PHE A 304 -10.47 -12.83 -18.73
CA PHE A 304 -9.42 -11.86 -18.43
C PHE A 304 -8.48 -11.73 -19.63
N PRO A 305 -8.18 -10.50 -20.11
CA PRO A 305 -7.29 -10.30 -21.26
C PRO A 305 -5.92 -10.96 -21.10
N GLU A 306 -5.40 -11.00 -19.86
CA GLU A 306 -4.11 -11.62 -19.54
C GLU A 306 -4.11 -13.14 -19.68
N ILE A 307 -5.29 -13.78 -19.63
CA ILE A 307 -5.47 -15.23 -19.76
C ILE A 307 -5.98 -15.60 -21.16
N GLU A 308 -6.84 -14.76 -21.76
CA GLU A 308 -7.43 -15.00 -23.08
C GLU A 308 -6.36 -15.21 -24.16
N PHE A 309 -5.28 -14.42 -24.13
CA PHE A 309 -4.20 -14.51 -25.12
C PHE A 309 -3.36 -15.79 -25.00
N ASN A 310 -3.15 -16.32 -23.80
CA ASN A 310 -2.29 -17.47 -23.54
C ASN A 310 -3.06 -18.69 -23.00
N TYR A 311 -4.36 -18.76 -23.29
CA TYR A 311 -5.24 -19.80 -22.76
C TYR A 311 -4.74 -21.22 -23.08
N ASP A 312 -4.24 -21.43 -24.29
CA ASP A 312 -3.71 -22.73 -24.76
C ASP A 312 -2.46 -23.20 -24.01
N MET A 313 -1.76 -22.30 -23.30
CA MET A 313 -0.60 -22.67 -22.46
C MET A 313 -1.02 -23.36 -21.17
N TYR A 314 -2.27 -23.19 -20.74
CA TYR A 314 -2.78 -23.80 -19.51
C TYR A 314 -3.38 -25.18 -19.81
N PRO A 315 -3.10 -26.19 -18.97
CA PRO A 315 -3.71 -27.50 -19.14
C PRO A 315 -5.25 -27.43 -19.07
N ALA A 316 -5.90 -28.17 -19.96
CA ALA A 316 -7.36 -28.20 -20.04
C ALA A 316 -7.97 -28.66 -18.70
N ARG A 317 -9.05 -27.98 -18.27
CA ARG A 317 -9.81 -28.26 -17.02
C ARG A 317 -9.04 -28.02 -15.71
N LEU A 318 -7.85 -27.41 -15.74
CA LEU A 318 -7.11 -27.03 -14.54
C LEU A 318 -7.28 -25.56 -14.14
N MET A 319 -8.03 -24.78 -14.93
CA MET A 319 -8.33 -23.38 -14.61
C MET A 319 -9.07 -23.30 -13.26
N PRO A 320 -8.57 -22.52 -12.28
CA PRO A 320 -9.24 -22.42 -11.00
C PRO A 320 -10.39 -21.42 -11.06
N GLY A 321 -11.36 -21.53 -10.14
CA GLY A 321 -12.23 -20.41 -9.79
C GLY A 321 -11.55 -19.50 -8.76
N CYS A 322 -12.09 -18.30 -8.51
CA CYS A 322 -11.61 -17.44 -7.43
C CYS A 322 -12.73 -16.71 -6.71
N ASP A 323 -12.51 -16.38 -5.45
CA ASP A 323 -13.33 -15.50 -4.65
C ASP A 323 -12.65 -14.13 -4.60
N ILE A 324 -13.42 -13.09 -4.94
CA ILE A 324 -12.95 -11.71 -4.96
C ILE A 324 -13.58 -11.01 -3.76
N PHE A 325 -12.73 -10.49 -2.88
CA PHE A 325 -13.11 -9.72 -1.71
C PHE A 325 -12.72 -8.26 -1.94
N ILE A 326 -13.71 -7.40 -2.06
CA ILE A 326 -13.52 -5.96 -2.20
C ILE A 326 -13.65 -5.34 -0.81
N LYS A 327 -12.55 -4.78 -0.32
CA LYS A 327 -12.51 -4.05 0.93
C LYS A 327 -12.66 -2.57 0.66
N THR A 328 -13.62 -1.97 1.33
CA THR A 328 -13.89 -0.53 1.23
C THR A 328 -13.59 0.13 2.57
N THR A 329 -13.42 1.45 2.57
CA THR A 329 -13.33 2.26 3.79
C THR A 329 -14.69 2.48 4.46
N GLY A 330 -15.78 2.07 3.80
CA GLY A 330 -17.13 2.13 4.33
C GLY A 330 -17.28 1.33 5.62
N THR A 331 -18.24 1.71 6.45
CA THR A 331 -18.45 1.11 7.78
C THR A 331 -19.67 0.18 7.86
N SER A 332 -20.40 0.04 6.74
CA SER A 332 -21.65 -0.70 6.64
C SER A 332 -21.85 -1.24 5.22
N ASP A 333 -22.52 -2.38 5.09
CA ASP A 333 -22.70 -3.07 3.79
C ASP A 333 -23.54 -2.25 2.81
N ARG A 334 -24.43 -1.38 3.30
CA ARG A 334 -25.15 -0.43 2.44
C ARG A 334 -24.22 0.62 1.84
N GLN A 335 -23.21 1.09 2.58
CA GLN A 335 -22.23 2.06 2.08
C GLN A 335 -21.29 1.41 1.06
N GLY A 336 -20.84 0.18 1.34
CA GLY A 336 -20.05 -0.60 0.39
C GLY A 336 -20.79 -0.84 -0.91
N ARG A 337 -22.09 -1.21 -0.86
CA ARG A 337 -22.90 -1.44 -2.07
C ARG A 337 -23.14 -0.15 -2.84
N LEU A 338 -23.50 0.93 -2.16
CA LEU A 338 -23.69 2.25 -2.77
C LEU A 338 -22.43 2.69 -3.55
N LEU A 339 -21.24 2.49 -2.98
CA LEU A 339 -19.98 2.77 -3.66
C LEU A 339 -19.78 1.89 -4.91
N LEU A 340 -19.98 0.57 -4.77
CA LEU A 340 -19.77 -0.36 -5.89
C LEU A 340 -20.79 -0.17 -7.01
N GLU A 341 -22.04 0.16 -6.68
CA GLU A 341 -23.08 0.55 -7.64
C GLU A 341 -22.65 1.79 -8.42
N ALA A 342 -22.16 2.82 -7.73
CA ALA A 342 -21.68 4.04 -8.36
C ALA A 342 -20.45 3.81 -9.27
N LEU A 343 -19.62 2.82 -8.97
CA LEU A 343 -18.49 2.40 -9.81
C LEU A 343 -18.91 1.52 -10.99
N GLY A 344 -20.18 1.11 -11.08
CA GLY A 344 -20.73 0.36 -12.22
C GLY A 344 -20.92 -1.14 -12.00
N LEU A 345 -20.92 -1.63 -10.75
CA LEU A 345 -21.25 -3.02 -10.46
C LEU A 345 -22.78 -3.20 -10.30
N PRO A 346 -23.41 -4.09 -11.09
CA PRO A 346 -24.83 -4.39 -10.93
C PRO A 346 -25.07 -5.35 -9.75
N PHE A 347 -26.15 -5.10 -9.01
CA PHE A 347 -26.62 -5.99 -7.94
C PHE A 347 -28.01 -6.56 -8.27
N TYR A 348 -28.26 -7.80 -7.85
CA TYR A 348 -29.57 -8.44 -8.00
C TYR A 348 -30.10 -8.97 -6.66
N GLY A 349 -31.42 -9.13 -6.57
CA GLY A 349 -32.10 -9.63 -5.38
C GLY A 349 -32.45 -8.53 -4.37
N LYS A 350 -32.96 -8.93 -3.20
CA LYS A 350 -33.42 -8.00 -2.18
C LYS A 350 -32.25 -7.58 -1.28
N ALA A 351 -31.91 -6.29 -1.33
CA ALA A 351 -30.98 -5.67 -0.41
C ALA A 351 -31.43 -5.85 1.05
N ARG A 352 -30.52 -6.30 1.93
CA ARG A 352 -30.70 -6.17 3.38
C ARG A 352 -30.18 -4.79 3.81
N HIS A 353 -30.89 -4.12 4.71
CA HIS A 353 -30.50 -2.81 5.23
C HIS A 353 -29.49 -2.93 6.36
#